data_AF-A0A1Q3BNT6-F1
#
_entry.id   AF-A0A1Q3BNT6-F1
#
_cell.length_a   1.000
_cell.length_b   1.000
_cell.length_c   1.000
_cell.angle_alpha   90.00
_cell.angle_beta   90.00
_cell.angle_gamma   90.00
#
_symmetry.space_group_name_H-M   'P 1'
#
loop_
_entity.id
_entity.type
_entity.pdbx_description
1 polymer ?
#
loop_
_entity_poly.entity_id
_entity_poly.type
_entity_poly.pdbx_seq_one_letter_code
_entity_poly.pdbx_strand_id
1 'polypeptide(L)'
;TTKISQIHNSALQISPIKFNGTNYLPWSKACMIYVRVNKLAGYLIGTTTRPVKADDEEKWLSEDALVISWLLHSIEPALSPQEMSQGGLSLAAYYSNLSHFWQQLDAYRTHRPSIPTELITFQKDIEKERVYDFLAGLNHDYDQVRVQVLGRDPFLILEEAYNLIQHEKHRRTSM
;
A
#
# COMPACT_ATOMS: atom_id res chain seq x y z
N THR A 1 -41.71 -16.71 12.72
CA THR A 1 -40.35 -16.76 13.30
C THR A 1 -39.45 -15.88 12.47
N THR A 2 -39.34 -14.61 12.88
CA THR A 2 -38.69 -13.54 12.12
C THR A 2 -37.18 -13.66 12.26
N LYS A 3 -36.49 -13.98 11.15
CA LYS A 3 -35.02 -13.90 11.08
C LYS A 3 -34.63 -12.43 11.22
N ILE A 4 -34.08 -12.09 12.37
CA ILE A 4 -33.48 -10.78 12.64
C ILE A 4 -32.37 -10.59 11.61
N SER A 5 -32.56 -9.57 10.78
CA SER A 5 -31.55 -8.94 9.93
C SER A 5 -30.24 -8.81 10.72
N GLN A 6 -29.18 -9.45 10.21
CA GLN A 6 -27.83 -9.13 10.62
C GLN A 6 -27.57 -7.67 10.21
N ILE A 7 -27.77 -6.78 11.16
CA ILE A 7 -27.29 -5.41 11.09
C ILE A 7 -25.78 -5.56 11.01
N HIS A 8 -25.20 -5.35 9.82
CA HIS A 8 -23.78 -5.08 9.69
C HIS A 8 -23.47 -3.96 10.68
N ASN A 9 -22.69 -4.25 11.71
CA ASN A 9 -22.31 -3.25 12.67
C ASN A 9 -21.38 -2.26 11.94
N SER A 10 -21.95 -1.15 11.50
CA SER A 10 -21.30 -0.07 10.74
C SER A 10 -20.36 0.77 11.60
N ALA A 11 -19.65 0.14 12.54
CA ALA A 11 -18.60 0.83 13.28
C ALA A 11 -17.43 1.04 12.29
N LEU A 12 -17.29 2.28 11.81
CA LEU A 12 -16.15 2.71 10.97
C LEU A 12 -14.81 2.56 11.71
N GLN A 13 -14.84 2.44 13.03
CA GLN A 13 -13.67 2.32 13.87
C GLN A 13 -13.43 0.86 14.27
N ILE A 14 -12.60 0.16 13.49
CA ILE A 14 -12.30 -1.26 13.67
C ILE A 14 -11.23 -1.56 14.72
N SER A 15 -10.50 -0.53 15.14
CA SER A 15 -9.45 -0.62 16.14
C SER A 15 -9.53 0.58 17.09
N PRO A 16 -9.42 0.37 18.42
CA PRO A 16 -9.27 1.45 19.38
C PRO A 16 -7.91 2.17 19.22
N ILE A 17 -6.98 1.57 18.49
CA ILE A 17 -5.63 2.07 18.20
C ILE A 17 -5.58 2.43 16.71
N LYS A 18 -5.34 3.70 16.39
CA LYS A 18 -5.06 4.10 15.01
C LYS A 18 -3.61 3.79 14.67
N PHE A 19 -3.36 3.37 13.43
CA PHE A 19 -1.99 3.20 12.95
C PHE A 19 -1.29 4.56 12.92
N ASN A 20 -0.13 4.67 13.57
CA ASN A 20 0.65 5.90 13.71
C ASN A 20 2.09 5.77 13.15
N GLY A 21 2.33 4.75 12.32
CA GLY A 21 3.62 4.50 11.68
C GLY A 21 4.61 3.73 12.56
N THR A 22 4.42 3.73 13.88
CA THR A 22 5.33 3.06 14.84
C THR A 22 4.68 1.92 15.61
N ASN A 23 3.34 1.79 15.55
CA ASN A 23 2.55 0.86 16.35
C ASN A 23 1.94 -0.31 15.54
N TYR A 24 2.59 -0.75 14.47
CA TYR A 24 2.05 -1.77 13.55
C TYR A 24 1.57 -3.04 14.25
N LEU A 25 2.34 -3.58 15.21
CA LEU A 25 2.02 -4.86 15.85
C LEU A 25 0.70 -4.82 16.67
N PRO A 26 0.50 -3.88 17.61
CA PRO A 26 -0.79 -3.78 18.31
C PRO A 26 -1.94 -3.37 17.38
N TRP A 27 -1.69 -2.52 16.37
CA TRP A 27 -2.70 -2.13 15.37
C TRP A 27 -3.16 -3.30 14.51
N SER A 28 -2.23 -4.03 13.88
CA SER A 28 -2.54 -5.15 12.99
C SER A 28 -3.26 -6.28 13.73
N LYS A 29 -2.90 -6.54 14.99
CA LYS A 29 -3.60 -7.49 15.86
C LYS A 29 -5.04 -7.05 16.12
N ALA A 30 -5.28 -5.76 16.41
CA ALA A 30 -6.62 -5.23 16.62
C ALA A 30 -7.47 -5.31 15.34
N CYS A 31 -6.93 -4.89 14.19
CA CYS A 31 -7.60 -5.00 12.89
C CYS A 31 -7.93 -6.45 12.54
N MET A 32 -6.99 -7.38 12.72
CA MET A 32 -7.19 -8.80 12.43
C MET A 32 -8.25 -9.44 13.33
N ILE A 33 -8.31 -9.09 14.62
CA ILE A 33 -9.37 -9.56 15.53
C ILE A 33 -10.74 -9.08 15.04
N TYR A 34 -10.87 -7.79 14.71
CA TYR A 34 -12.12 -7.22 14.26
C TYR A 34 -12.62 -7.86 12.96
N VAL A 35 -11.72 -8.02 11.98
CA VAL A 35 -12.05 -8.63 10.69
C VAL A 35 -12.42 -10.12 10.85
N ARG A 36 -11.79 -10.84 11.79
CA ARG A 36 -12.16 -12.24 12.13
C ARG A 36 -13.54 -12.35 12.76
N VAL A 37 -13.90 -11.43 13.66
CA VAL A 37 -15.26 -11.39 14.26
C VAL A 37 -16.32 -11.18 13.18
N ASN A 38 -16.00 -10.42 12.13
CA ASN A 38 -16.87 -10.20 10.98
C ASN A 38 -16.79 -11.30 9.91
N LYS A 39 -15.96 -12.34 10.10
CA LYS A 39 -15.74 -13.45 9.14
C LYS A 39 -15.17 -13.01 7.78
N LEU A 40 -14.54 -11.85 7.71
CA LEU A 40 -13.97 -11.29 6.48
C LEU A 40 -12.44 -11.44 6.40
N ALA A 41 -11.83 -12.25 7.28
CA ALA A 41 -10.37 -12.41 7.34
C ALA A 41 -9.77 -12.89 6.02
N GLY A 42 -10.53 -13.66 5.25
CA GLY A 42 -10.10 -14.19 3.96
C GLY A 42 -9.79 -13.13 2.90
N TYR A 43 -10.37 -11.93 3.01
CA TYR A 43 -10.05 -10.78 2.15
C TYR A 43 -8.66 -10.21 2.46
N LEU A 44 -8.21 -10.24 3.72
CA LEU A 44 -6.88 -9.77 4.11
C LEU A 44 -5.76 -10.78 3.83
N ILE A 45 -6.05 -12.07 3.98
CA ILE A 45 -5.04 -13.14 3.83
C ILE A 45 -5.05 -13.82 2.45
N GLY A 46 -5.94 -13.37 1.56
CA GLY A 46 -6.04 -13.88 0.19
C GLY A 46 -6.69 -15.26 0.05
N THR A 47 -7.33 -15.79 1.08
CA THR A 47 -8.07 -17.07 0.98
C THR A 47 -9.46 -16.89 0.35
N THR A 48 -9.99 -15.67 0.34
CA THR A 48 -11.22 -15.33 -0.39
C THR A 48 -10.84 -14.73 -1.74
N THR A 49 -10.84 -15.55 -2.79
CA THR A 49 -10.50 -15.11 -4.14
C THR A 49 -11.66 -14.41 -4.84
N ARG A 50 -11.35 -13.47 -5.73
CA ARG A 50 -12.37 -12.80 -6.56
C ARG A 50 -13.10 -13.84 -7.43
N PRO A 51 -14.44 -13.90 -7.39
CA PRO A 51 -15.22 -14.84 -8.19
C PRO A 51 -15.15 -14.55 -9.69
N VAL A 52 -15.37 -15.59 -10.50
CA VAL A 52 -15.46 -15.50 -11.98
C VAL A 52 -16.91 -15.23 -12.45
N LYS A 53 -17.89 -15.49 -11.58
CA LYS A 53 -19.32 -15.30 -11.88
C LYS A 53 -19.77 -13.93 -11.38
N ALA A 54 -20.52 -13.20 -12.21
CA ALA A 54 -21.01 -11.86 -11.90
C ALA A 54 -21.86 -11.79 -10.62
N ASP A 55 -22.74 -12.78 -10.40
CA ASP A 55 -23.65 -12.81 -9.24
C ASP A 55 -22.89 -12.88 -7.89
N ASP A 56 -21.75 -13.57 -7.86
CA ASP A 56 -20.90 -13.68 -6.67
C ASP A 56 -19.90 -12.51 -6.57
N GLU A 57 -19.59 -11.87 -7.69
CA GLU A 57 -18.61 -10.78 -7.80
C GLU A 57 -19.09 -9.50 -7.11
N GLU A 58 -20.36 -9.11 -7.26
CA GLU A 58 -20.90 -7.91 -6.60
C GLU A 58 -20.82 -8.01 -5.07
N LYS A 59 -21.11 -9.19 -4.53
CA LYS A 59 -20.99 -9.45 -3.10
C LYS A 59 -19.52 -9.39 -2.65
N TRP A 60 -18.61 -10.00 -3.42
CA TRP A 60 -17.19 -9.96 -3.13
C TRP A 60 -16.67 -8.52 -3.13
N LEU A 61 -17.02 -7.71 -4.15
CA LEU A 61 -16.62 -6.31 -4.25
C LEU A 61 -17.14 -5.48 -3.07
N SER A 62 -18.37 -5.75 -2.62
CA SER A 62 -18.96 -5.05 -1.47
C SER A 62 -18.24 -5.37 -0.16
N GLU A 63 -17.91 -6.64 0.07
CA GLU A 63 -17.18 -7.09 1.27
C GLU A 63 -15.70 -6.65 1.25
N ASP A 64 -15.07 -6.64 0.07
CA ASP A 64 -13.71 -6.13 -0.15
C ASP A 64 -13.63 -4.62 0.11
N ALA A 65 -14.54 -3.84 -0.48
CA ALA A 65 -14.64 -2.40 -0.26
C ALA A 65 -14.91 -2.06 1.22
N LEU A 66 -15.70 -2.88 1.91
CA LEU A 66 -15.95 -2.73 3.34
C LEU A 66 -14.65 -2.90 4.15
N VAL A 67 -13.88 -3.97 3.88
CA VAL A 67 -12.59 -4.21 4.55
C VAL A 67 -11.59 -3.09 4.26
N ILE A 68 -11.52 -2.62 3.02
CA ILE A 68 -10.69 -1.47 2.64
C ILE A 68 -11.10 -0.23 3.43
N SER A 69 -12.41 0.06 3.50
CA SER A 69 -12.92 1.23 4.24
C SER A 69 -12.50 1.17 5.71
N TRP A 70 -12.54 -0.01 6.32
CA TRP A 70 -12.15 -0.21 7.71
C TRP A 70 -10.66 0.03 7.93
N LEU A 71 -9.81 -0.49 7.05
CA LEU A 71 -8.37 -0.25 7.11
C LEU A 71 -8.07 1.24 6.99
N LEU A 72 -8.68 1.93 6.01
CA LEU A 72 -8.49 3.37 5.79
C LEU A 72 -8.87 4.21 7.01
N HIS A 73 -10.01 3.91 7.65
CA HIS A 73 -10.45 4.63 8.86
C HIS A 73 -9.64 4.26 10.12
N SER A 74 -8.86 3.18 10.07
CA SER A 74 -7.98 2.74 11.17
C SER A 74 -6.57 3.36 11.12
N ILE A 75 -6.28 4.20 10.13
CA ILE A 75 -5.00 4.90 9.96
C ILE A 75 -5.12 6.32 10.52
N GLU A 76 -4.08 6.83 11.19
CA GLU A 76 -4.05 8.23 11.61
C GLU A 76 -4.07 9.15 10.38
N PRO A 77 -4.88 10.24 10.38
CA PRO A 77 -4.94 11.16 9.25
C PRO A 77 -3.59 11.79 8.89
N ALA A 78 -2.67 11.89 9.87
CA ALA A 78 -1.30 12.32 9.65
C ALA A 78 -0.60 11.42 8.61
N LEU A 79 -0.74 10.10 8.73
CA LEU A 79 -0.19 9.12 7.79
C LEU A 79 -0.97 9.00 6.47
N SER A 80 -1.97 9.85 6.23
CA SER A 80 -2.59 9.92 4.90
C SER A 80 -1.52 10.32 3.87
N PRO A 81 -1.73 10.12 2.55
CA PRO A 81 -0.72 10.33 1.51
C PRO A 81 0.03 11.68 1.54
N GLN A 82 -0.46 12.67 2.31
CA GLN A 82 0.23 13.92 2.62
C GLN A 82 1.59 13.74 3.34
N GLU A 83 1.76 12.74 4.21
CA GLU A 83 3.05 12.45 4.88
C GLU A 83 4.01 11.60 4.04
N MET A 84 3.55 11.06 2.91
CA MET A 84 4.39 10.35 1.93
C MET A 84 4.98 11.29 0.88
N SER A 85 4.96 12.60 1.12
CA SER A 85 5.65 13.57 0.29
C SER A 85 7.05 13.86 0.82
N GLN A 86 8.00 14.12 -0.07
CA GLN A 86 9.36 14.51 0.25
C GLN A 86 9.36 15.76 1.14
N GLY A 87 8.56 16.78 0.80
CA GLY A 87 8.41 18.00 1.58
C GLY A 87 9.76 18.64 1.90
N GLY A 88 10.04 18.86 3.20
CA GLY A 88 11.31 19.40 3.68
C GLY A 88 12.45 18.38 3.82
N LEU A 89 12.22 17.09 3.54
CA LEU A 89 13.22 16.05 3.65
C LEU A 89 14.23 16.11 2.50
N SER A 90 15.46 15.66 2.78
CA SER A 90 16.40 15.36 1.71
C SER A 90 15.91 14.17 0.89
N LEU A 91 16.27 14.11 -0.39
CA LEU A 91 15.93 12.99 -1.27
C LEU A 91 16.33 11.63 -0.67
N ALA A 92 17.50 11.56 -0.04
CA ALA A 92 17.99 10.34 0.62
C ALA A 92 17.13 9.98 1.85
N ALA A 93 16.79 10.95 2.70
CA ALA A 93 15.95 10.69 3.87
C ALA A 93 14.54 10.24 3.47
N TYR A 94 13.96 10.86 2.44
CA TYR A 94 12.67 10.47 1.88
C TYR A 94 12.70 9.03 1.33
N TYR A 95 13.71 8.71 0.51
CA TYR A 95 13.91 7.35 -0.01
C TYR A 95 14.08 6.30 1.11
N SER A 96 14.89 6.61 2.13
CA SER A 96 15.10 5.71 3.27
C SER A 96 13.82 5.47 4.07
N ASN A 97 13.02 6.51 4.31
CA ASN A 97 11.75 6.38 5.03
C ASN A 97 10.77 5.47 4.29
N LEU A 98 10.60 5.70 2.99
CA LEU A 98 9.75 4.85 2.14
C LEU A 98 10.27 3.41 2.07
N SER A 99 11.58 3.21 1.89
CA SER A 99 12.22 1.89 1.87
C SER A 99 11.97 1.12 3.17
N HIS A 100 12.15 1.79 4.31
CA HIS A 100 11.89 1.19 5.62
C HIS A 100 10.41 0.80 5.80
N PHE A 101 9.48 1.67 5.36
CA PHE A 101 8.06 1.36 5.38
C PHE A 101 7.72 0.12 4.54
N TRP A 102 8.22 0.05 3.30
CA TRP A 102 7.99 -1.12 2.44
C TRP A 102 8.67 -2.39 2.95
N GLN A 103 9.85 -2.29 3.56
CA GLN A 103 10.51 -3.43 4.21
C GLN A 103 9.66 -3.98 5.37
N GLN A 104 9.06 -3.10 6.17
CA GLN A 104 8.10 -3.52 7.19
C GLN A 104 6.91 -4.23 6.55
N LEU A 105 6.30 -3.66 5.51
CA LEU A 105 5.18 -4.30 4.80
C LEU A 105 5.54 -5.68 4.24
N ASP A 106 6.72 -5.81 3.63
CA ASP A 106 7.21 -7.08 3.09
C ASP A 106 7.39 -8.14 4.16
N ALA A 107 7.89 -7.78 5.34
CA ALA A 107 8.05 -8.70 6.46
C ALA A 107 6.72 -9.34 6.91
N TYR A 108 5.59 -8.69 6.61
CA TYR A 108 4.25 -9.18 6.96
C TYR A 108 3.50 -9.83 5.78
N ARG A 109 4.06 -9.84 4.56
CA ARG A 109 3.46 -10.55 3.41
C ARG A 109 3.63 -12.06 3.59
N THR A 110 2.61 -12.70 4.14
CA THR A 110 2.58 -14.17 4.34
C THR A 110 2.20 -14.95 3.09
N HIS A 111 1.61 -14.29 2.09
CA HIS A 111 1.26 -14.89 0.81
C HIS A 111 2.39 -14.67 -0.21
N ARG A 112 3.04 -15.76 -0.61
CA ARG A 112 3.99 -15.79 -1.72
C ARG A 112 3.41 -16.70 -2.80
N PRO A 113 3.14 -16.20 -4.03
CA PRO A 113 2.64 -17.04 -5.11
C PRO A 113 3.56 -18.26 -5.30
N SER A 114 2.98 -19.46 -5.36
CA SER A 114 3.74 -20.71 -5.51
C SER A 114 4.20 -20.96 -6.95
N ILE A 115 3.59 -20.26 -7.91
CA ILE A 115 3.88 -20.41 -9.35
C ILE A 115 4.98 -19.40 -9.74
N PRO A 116 6.12 -19.84 -10.32
CA PRO A 116 7.24 -18.96 -10.64
C PRO A 116 6.88 -17.77 -11.55
N THR A 117 6.04 -17.97 -12.56
CA THR A 117 5.62 -16.91 -13.49
C THR A 117 4.78 -15.84 -12.80
N GLU A 118 3.85 -16.26 -11.93
CA GLU A 118 3.03 -15.33 -11.14
C GLU A 118 3.86 -14.58 -10.10
N LEU A 119 4.86 -15.23 -9.50
CA LEU A 119 5.80 -14.59 -8.58
C LEU A 119 6.60 -13.48 -9.27
N ILE A 120 7.05 -13.70 -10.51
CA ILE A 120 7.78 -12.69 -11.28
C ILE A 120 6.87 -11.50 -11.61
N THR A 121 5.65 -11.74 -12.08
CA THR A 121 4.69 -10.67 -12.37
C THR A 121 4.32 -9.90 -11.10
N PHE A 122 4.03 -10.61 -10.01
CA PHE A 122 3.74 -10.01 -8.71
C PHE A 122 4.88 -9.12 -8.22
N GLN A 123 6.14 -9.58 -8.29
CA GLN A 123 7.28 -8.76 -7.89
C GLN A 123 7.43 -7.52 -8.77
N LYS A 124 7.21 -7.65 -10.08
CA LYS A 124 7.25 -6.51 -11.01
C LYS A 124 6.17 -5.48 -10.69
N ASP A 125 4.96 -5.93 -10.38
CA ASP A 125 3.86 -5.04 -10.03
C ASP A 125 4.12 -4.30 -8.71
N ILE A 126 4.67 -5.00 -7.70
CA ILE A 126 5.10 -4.38 -6.44
C ILE A 126 6.20 -3.33 -6.67
N GLU A 127 7.24 -3.66 -7.44
CA GLU A 127 8.31 -2.69 -7.72
C GLU A 127 7.78 -1.48 -8.50
N LYS A 128 6.87 -1.71 -9.43
CA LYS A 128 6.23 -0.66 -10.21
C LYS A 128 5.39 0.27 -9.34
N GLU A 129 4.59 -0.27 -8.43
CA GLU A 129 3.81 0.50 -7.45
C GLU A 129 4.71 1.38 -6.58
N ARG A 130 5.81 0.82 -6.05
CA ARG A 130 6.80 1.55 -5.24
C ARG A 130 7.43 2.72 -5.99
N VAL A 131 7.76 2.53 -7.26
CA VAL A 131 8.30 3.61 -8.10
C VAL A 131 7.25 4.70 -8.29
N TYR A 132 5.99 4.36 -8.54
CA TYR A 132 4.93 5.37 -8.67
C TYR A 132 4.76 6.16 -7.38
N ASP A 133 4.66 5.49 -6.23
CA ASP A 133 4.55 6.14 -4.92
C ASP A 133 5.74 7.05 -4.63
N PHE A 134 6.96 6.55 -4.87
CA PHE A 134 8.18 7.35 -4.72
C PHE A 134 8.12 8.61 -5.58
N LEU A 135 7.80 8.49 -6.87
CA LEU A 135 7.73 9.61 -7.80
C LEU A 135 6.60 10.59 -7.45
N ALA A 136 5.45 10.10 -6.99
CA ALA A 136 4.27 10.90 -6.65
C ALA A 136 4.54 11.82 -5.44
N GLY A 137 5.32 11.36 -4.47
CA GLY A 137 5.66 12.16 -3.30
C GLY A 137 6.85 13.09 -3.47
N LEU A 138 7.64 13.01 -4.55
CA LEU A 138 8.78 13.93 -4.75
C LEU A 138 8.35 15.41 -4.78
N ASN A 139 9.31 16.32 -4.59
CA ASN A 139 9.07 17.75 -4.83
C ASN A 139 9.04 18.09 -6.33
N HIS A 140 8.33 19.17 -6.70
CA HIS A 140 8.14 19.60 -8.10
C HIS A 140 9.44 19.87 -8.86
N ASP A 141 10.55 20.15 -8.16
CA ASP A 141 11.87 20.32 -8.78
C ASP A 141 12.31 19.09 -9.60
N TYR A 142 11.73 17.92 -9.31
CA TYR A 142 12.01 16.66 -9.98
C TYR A 142 11.06 16.35 -11.16
N ASP A 143 10.09 17.21 -11.50
CA ASP A 143 9.06 16.91 -12.50
C ASP A 143 9.66 16.47 -13.86
N GLN A 144 10.72 17.12 -14.33
CA GLN A 144 11.40 16.75 -15.57
C GLN A 144 12.00 15.33 -15.52
N VAL A 145 12.61 14.96 -14.40
CA VAL A 145 13.23 13.64 -14.25
C VAL A 145 12.19 12.54 -13.98
N ARG A 146 11.03 12.88 -13.38
CA ARG A 146 9.89 11.96 -13.27
C ARG A 146 9.42 11.50 -14.64
N VAL A 147 9.24 12.42 -15.59
CA VAL A 147 8.82 12.07 -16.97
C VAL A 147 9.82 11.12 -17.61
N GLN A 148 11.12 11.34 -17.38
CA GLN A 148 12.17 10.45 -17.90
C GLN A 148 12.09 9.06 -17.30
N VAL A 149 11.88 8.93 -15.98
CA VAL A 149 11.71 7.63 -15.31
C VAL A 149 10.46 6.91 -15.82
N LEU A 150 9.34 7.64 -15.96
CA LEU A 150 8.07 7.08 -16.42
C LEU A 150 8.09 6.62 -17.89
N GLY A 151 8.96 7.21 -18.71
CA GLY A 151 9.11 6.87 -20.13
C GLY A 151 10.11 5.75 -20.44
N ARG A 152 10.72 5.11 -19.44
CA ARG A 152 11.72 4.03 -19.64
C ARG A 152 11.04 2.70 -19.99
N ASP A 153 11.65 1.97 -20.92
CA ASP A 153 11.34 0.57 -21.24
C ASP A 153 12.65 -0.23 -21.32
N PRO A 154 12.85 -1.28 -20.49
CA PRO A 154 11.95 -1.74 -19.42
C PRO A 154 11.79 -0.70 -18.29
N PHE A 155 10.66 -0.75 -17.60
CA PHE A 155 10.37 0.12 -16.46
C PHE A 155 11.39 -0.09 -15.34
N LEU A 156 11.88 1.01 -14.75
CA LEU A 156 12.94 0.96 -13.75
C LEU A 156 12.43 0.36 -12.43
N ILE A 157 13.33 -0.30 -11.69
CA ILE A 157 13.07 -0.63 -10.29
C ILE A 157 13.33 0.56 -9.37
N LEU A 158 12.87 0.48 -8.12
CA LEU A 158 12.94 1.59 -7.16
C LEU A 158 14.36 2.15 -6.97
N GLU A 159 15.36 1.27 -6.84
CA GLU A 159 16.76 1.66 -6.67
C GLU A 159 17.31 2.40 -7.90
N GLU A 160 17.01 1.92 -9.10
CA GLU A 160 17.42 2.54 -10.35
C GLU A 160 16.79 3.92 -10.54
N ALA A 161 15.50 4.05 -10.23
CA ALA A 161 14.79 5.32 -10.25
C ALA A 161 15.40 6.32 -9.26
N TYR A 162 15.70 5.89 -8.04
CA TYR A 162 16.37 6.72 -7.03
C TYR A 162 17.75 7.19 -7.50
N ASN A 163 18.58 6.28 -8.01
CA ASN A 163 19.92 6.60 -8.48
C ASN A 163 19.89 7.60 -9.65
N LEU A 164 18.97 7.43 -10.59
CA LEU A 164 18.79 8.36 -11.73
C LEU A 164 18.46 9.77 -11.24
N ILE A 165 17.49 9.89 -10.32
CA ILE A 165 17.09 11.18 -9.75
C ILE A 165 18.22 11.79 -8.91
N GLN A 166 18.97 10.97 -8.17
CA GLN A 166 20.13 11.41 -7.42
C GLN A 166 21.21 11.97 -8.35
N HIS A 167 21.55 11.28 -9.43
CA HIS A 167 22.52 11.77 -10.42
C HIS A 167 22.08 13.11 -11.04
N GLU A 168 20.80 13.23 -11.39
CA GLU A 168 20.25 14.47 -11.94
C GLU A 168 20.30 15.63 -10.95
N LYS A 169 20.04 15.38 -9.66
CA LYS A 169 20.21 16.36 -8.58
C LYS A 169 21.66 16.88 -8.51
N HIS A 170 22.64 15.98 -8.54
CA HIS A 170 24.06 16.37 -8.49
C HIS A 170 24.44 17.20 -9.72
N ARG A 171 23.98 16.80 -10.91
CA ARG A 171 24.21 17.55 -12.16
C ARG A 171 23.71 19.00 -12.06
N ARG A 172 22.53 19.23 -11.48
CA ARG A 172 21.93 20.57 -11.31
C ARG A 172 22.59 21.41 -10.22
N THR A 173 23.18 20.79 -9.22
CA THR A 173 23.84 21.51 -8.10
C THR A 173 25.27 21.93 -8.47
N SER A 174 25.88 21.27 -9.46
CA SER A 174 27.23 21.56 -9.96
C SER A 174 27.28 22.53 -11.15
N MET A 175 26.13 22.98 -11.65
CA MET A 175 26.00 24.00 -12.72
C MET A 175 25.63 25.35 -12.11
#